data_AF-A0AAJ6B3H0-F1
#
_entry.id   AF-A0AAJ6B3H0-F1
#
_cell.length_a   1.000
_cell.length_b   1.000
_cell.length_c   1.000
_cell.angle_alpha   90.00
_cell.angle_beta   90.00
_cell.angle_gamma   90.00
#
_symmetry.space_group_name_H-M   'P 1'
#
loop_
_entity.id
_entity.type
_entity.pdbx_description
1 polymer ?
#
loop_
_entity_poly.entity_id
_entity_poly.type
_entity_poly.pdbx_seq_one_letter_code
_entity_poly.pdbx_strand_id
1 'polypeptide(L)' 'MTQRNRKALGILLILGSIVAWLSLFTSVYLAFPPDLPIWILMPYFMVAGMGWLYPAMAIIRWMAKPDA' A
#
# COMPACT_ATOMS: atom_id res chain seq x y z
N MET A 1 13.10 -15.43 -14.20
CA MET A 1 13.28 -15.39 -12.73
C MET A 1 12.80 -16.72 -12.19
N THR A 2 13.56 -17.39 -11.32
CA THR A 2 13.03 -18.56 -10.62
C THR A 2 11.96 -18.11 -9.61
N GLN A 3 10.99 -18.98 -9.31
CA GLN A 3 9.93 -18.69 -8.34
C GLN A 3 10.48 -18.29 -6.95
N ARG A 4 11.63 -18.84 -6.54
CA ARG A 4 12.33 -18.42 -5.31
C ARG A 4 12.77 -16.96 -5.36
N ASN A 5 13.36 -16.51 -6.47
CA ASN A 5 13.81 -15.13 -6.64
C ASN A 5 12.61 -14.16 -6.74
N ARG A 6 11.54 -14.56 -7.41
CA ARG A 6 10.29 -13.77 -7.50
C ARG A 6 9.67 -13.56 -6.12
N LYS A 7 9.66 -14.59 -5.26
CA LYS A 7 9.19 -14.46 -3.88
C LYS A 7 10.08 -13.55 -3.04
N ALA A 8 11.41 -13.67 -3.15
CA ALA A 8 12.34 -12.80 -2.41
C ALA A 8 12.17 -11.32 -2.80
N LEU A 9 12.10 -11.02 -4.10
CA LEU A 9 11.83 -9.66 -4.57
C LEU A 9 10.42 -9.19 -4.17
N GLY A 10 9.44 -10.08 -4.24
CA GLY A 10 8.05 -9.78 -3.85
C GLY A 10 7.91 -9.32 -2.40
N ILE A 11 8.66 -9.89 -1.46
CA ILE A 11 8.67 -9.44 -0.06
C ILE A 11 9.17 -7.99 0.03
N LEU A 12 10.28 -7.67 -0.64
CA LEU A 12 10.81 -6.30 -0.67
C LEU A 12 9.84 -5.32 -1.32
N LEU A 13 9.17 -5.74 -2.41
CA LEU A 13 8.16 -4.93 -3.08
C LEU A 13 6.93 -4.68 -2.19
N ILE A 14 6.47 -5.67 -1.41
CA ILE A 14 5.36 -5.49 -0.46
C ILE A 14 5.75 -4.49 0.62
N LEU A 15 6.92 -4.64 1.23
CA LEU A 15 7.41 -3.72 2.25
C LEU A 15 7.57 -2.30 1.67
N GLY A 16 8.18 -2.17 0.50
CA GLY A 16 8.32 -0.89 -0.19
C GLY A 16 6.98 -0.26 -0.55
N SER A 17 6.01 -1.07 -0.99
CA SER A 17 4.62 -0.65 -1.25
C SER A 17 3.97 -0.07 0.00
N ILE A 18 4.08 -0.75 1.14
CA ILE A 18 3.51 -0.29 2.41
C ILE A 18 4.16 1.03 2.83
N VAL A 19 5.49 1.11 2.79
CA VAL A 19 6.23 2.34 3.16
C VAL A 19 5.84 3.50 2.24
N ALA A 20 5.77 3.28 0.92
CA ALA A 20 5.36 4.29 -0.03
C ALA A 20 3.91 4.76 0.22
N TRP A 21 2.99 3.82 0.47
CA TRP A 21 1.59 4.13 0.75
C TRP A 21 1.42 4.96 2.03
N LEU A 22 2.04 4.52 3.12
CA LEU A 22 2.01 5.24 4.39
C LEU A 22 2.65 6.61 4.26
N SER A 23 3.81 6.72 3.60
CA SER A 23 4.47 8.02 3.39
C SER A 23 3.60 8.99 2.60
N LEU A 24 2.92 8.50 1.55
CA LEU A 24 2.02 9.30 0.74
C LEU A 24 0.81 9.80 1.56
N PHE A 25 0.08 8.91 2.22
CA PHE A 25 -1.10 9.31 2.99
C PHE A 25 -0.75 10.08 4.27
N THR A 26 0.39 9.81 4.90
CA THR A 26 0.84 10.65 6.03
C THR A 26 1.21 12.05 5.55
N SER A 27 1.93 12.20 4.43
CA SER A 27 2.27 13.53 3.91
C SER A 27 1.04 14.35 3.50
N VAL A 28 0.03 13.71 2.88
CA VAL A 28 -1.25 14.37 2.56
C VAL A 28 -1.99 14.79 3.83
N TYR A 29 -2.06 13.92 4.85
CA TYR A 29 -2.72 14.24 6.12
C TYR A 29 -2.04 15.41 6.85
N LEU A 30 -0.71 15.44 6.86
CA LEU A 30 0.06 16.53 7.46
C LEU A 30 -0.12 17.87 6.74
N ALA A 31 -0.54 17.85 5.48
CA ALA A 31 -0.86 19.05 4.71
C ALA A 31 -2.30 19.55 4.92
N PHE A 32 -3.16 18.78 5.60
CA PHE A 32 -4.51 19.24 5.91
C PHE A 32 -4.49 20.34 6.97
N PRO A 33 -5.40 21.33 6.87
CA PRO A 33 -5.55 22.30 7.93
C PRO A 33 -6.04 21.61 9.21
N PRO A 34 -5.69 22.15 10.39
CA PRO A 34 -6.18 21.65 11.65
C PRO A 34 -7.71 21.74 11.72
N ASP A 35 -8.31 20.90 12.56
CA ASP A 35 -9.76 20.88 12.85
C ASP A 35 -10.67 20.56 11.66
N LEU A 36 -10.16 19.77 10.70
CA LEU A 36 -10.97 19.21 9.64
C LEU A 36 -12.13 18.39 10.22
N PRO A 37 -13.36 18.55 9.73
CA PRO A 37 -14.49 17.85 10.30
C PRO A 37 -14.44 16.34 10.06
N ILE A 38 -15.08 15.60 10.97
CA ILE A 38 -15.02 14.14 11.01
C ILE A 38 -15.56 13.46 9.74
N TRP A 39 -16.53 14.06 9.05
CA TRP A 39 -17.07 13.51 7.80
C TRP A 39 -16.10 13.62 6.61
N ILE A 40 -15.00 14.38 6.74
CA ILE A 40 -13.90 14.40 5.78
C ILE A 40 -12.79 13.44 6.24
N LEU A 41 -12.43 13.50 7.52
CA LEU A 41 -11.37 12.66 8.08
C LEU A 41 -11.72 11.17 8.04
N MET A 42 -12.97 10.79 8.35
CA MET A 42 -13.37 9.38 8.38
C MET A 42 -13.24 8.70 7.01
N PRO A 43 -13.85 9.21 5.92
CA PRO A 43 -13.63 8.62 4.59
C PRO A 43 -12.16 8.61 4.18
N TYR A 44 -11.41 9.67 4.51
CA TYR A 44 -9.97 9.73 4.23
C TYR A 44 -9.23 8.57 4.90
N PHE A 45 -9.42 8.35 6.20
CA PHE A 45 -8.76 7.26 6.92
C PHE A 45 -9.27 5.88 6.52
N MET A 46 -10.53 5.74 6.12
CA MET A 46 -11.05 4.48 5.55
C MET A 46 -10.30 4.13 4.26
N VAL A 47 -10.13 5.10 3.35
CA VAL A 47 -9.39 4.90 2.10
C VAL A 47 -7.90 4.68 2.36
N ALA A 48 -7.30 5.46 3.26
CA ALA A 48 -5.89 5.30 3.62
C ALA A 48 -5.63 3.92 4.25
N GLY A 49 -6.49 3.51 5.18
CA GLY A 49 -6.38 2.29 5.97
C GLY A 49 -6.72 1.02 5.21
N MET A 50 -7.60 1.07 4.21
CA MET A 50 -7.93 -0.09 3.37
C MET A 50 -7.21 -0.09 2.01
N GLY A 51 -6.89 1.08 1.46
CA GLY A 51 -6.42 1.20 0.08
C GLY A 51 -5.06 0.58 -0.18
N TRP A 52 -4.20 0.43 0.84
CA TRP A 52 -2.91 -0.23 0.70
C TRP A 52 -3.03 -1.71 0.31
N LEU A 53 -4.20 -2.32 0.52
CA LEU A 53 -4.47 -3.70 0.10
C LEU A 53 -4.37 -3.85 -1.42
N TYR A 54 -4.78 -2.85 -2.20
CA TYR A 54 -4.76 -2.94 -3.66
C TYR A 54 -3.37 -3.17 -4.26
N PRO A 55 -2.34 -2.34 -3.97
CA PRO A 55 -0.99 -2.60 -4.45
C PRO A 55 -0.41 -3.89 -3.87
N ALA A 56 -0.67 -4.20 -2.59
CA ALA A 56 -0.22 -5.46 -1.98
C ALA A 56 -0.79 -6.69 -2.70
N MET A 57 -2.10 -6.70 -3.01
CA MET A 57 -2.76 -7.77 -3.76
C MET A 57 -2.19 -7.94 -5.16
N ALA A 58 -1.88 -6.83 -5.86
CA ALA A 58 -1.26 -6.88 -7.18
C ALA A 58 0.13 -7.57 -7.13
N ILE A 59 0.95 -7.23 -6.13
CA ILE A 59 2.27 -7.84 -5.93
C ILE A 59 2.14 -9.32 -5.56
N ILE A 60 1.24 -9.67 -4.65
CA ILE A 60 0.99 -11.06 -4.24
C ILE A 60 0.52 -11.90 -5.43
N ARG A 61 -0.40 -11.37 -6.26
CA ARG A 61 -0.87 -12.06 -7.46
C ARG A 61 0.27 -12.29 -8.46
N TRP A 62 1.16 -11.32 -8.61
CA TRP A 62 2.36 -11.48 -9.43
C TRP A 62 3.31 -12.55 -8.87
N MET A 63 3.52 -12.60 -7.55
CA MET A 63 4.33 -13.63 -6.88
C MET A 63 3.75 -15.04 -7.06
N ALA A 64 2.42 -15.16 -7.02
CA ALA A 64 1.72 -16.43 -7.10
C ALA A 64 1.69 -17.04 -8.52
N LYS A 65 1.96 -16.25 -9.57
CA LYS A 65 1.99 -16.74 -10.95
C LYS A 65 2.99 -17.92 -11.04
N PRO A 66 2.65 -19.08 -11.62
CA PRO A 66 3.60 -20.16 -11.83
C PRO A 66 4.67 -19.78 -12.85
N ASP A 67 5.86 -20.37 -12.72
CA ASP A 67 6.81 -20.41 -13.85
C ASP A 67 6.33 -21.49 -14.81
N ALA A 68 6.27 -21.18 -16.10
CA ALA A 68 5.94 -22.15 -17.15
C ALA A 68 7.06 -23.19 -17.30
#